data_AF-A0A9N8V581-F1
#
_entry.id   AF-A0A9N8V581-F1
#
_cell.length_a   1.000
_cell.length_b   1.000
_cell.length_c   1.000
_cell.angle_alpha   90.00
_cell.angle_beta   90.00
_cell.angle_gamma   90.00
#
_symmetry.space_group_name_H-M   'P 1'
#
loop_
_entity.id
_entity.type
_entity.pdbx_description
1 polymer ?
#
loop_
_entity_poly.entity_id
_entity_poly.type
_entity_poly.pdbx_seq_one_letter_code
_entity_poly.pdbx_strand_id
1 'polypeptide(L)'
;MSKLNRPRGTQDIYPSSSLLYQKIQQIISKLLQKNNYQLVIFPTFENAELFTNSLGSTTDIIHKEMFTFSDRKGRLLALRPEGTASVVRMVCENKLIQEGVELINAKGVVADYQLLKLVVDIFYELGITEFTFSLNYLGDNETKENYKSELKSFIEAKDIDLCKNCQARYQNNPLRILDCSIYQLLKKFNFPYTYDYSLVRGLDYYTGLVFEASLGENKALLGGGRYDKLYQEIGDIDVPALGFAIGIDRLINYLETSGLSSKLLENFNKIDVFFFLSVPEFYPDVLD
;
A
#
# COMPACT_ATOMS: atom_id res chain seq x y z
N MET A 1 -25.27 8.79 -32.42
CA MET A 1 -23.98 8.47 -31.78
C MET A 1 -24.27 7.58 -30.58
N SER A 2 -23.50 6.50 -30.40
CA SER A 2 -23.60 5.69 -29.17
C SER A 2 -23.20 6.53 -27.97
N LYS A 3 -23.94 6.38 -26.86
CA LYS A 3 -23.62 7.08 -25.60
C LYS A 3 -22.27 6.58 -25.09
N LEU A 4 -21.31 7.48 -24.93
CA LEU A 4 -20.01 7.18 -24.36
C LEU A 4 -20.18 6.95 -22.85
N ASN A 5 -19.62 5.86 -22.34
CA ASN A 5 -19.63 5.51 -20.92
C ASN A 5 -18.18 5.25 -20.47
N ARG A 6 -17.93 5.37 -19.16
CA ARG A 6 -16.63 5.04 -18.58
C ARG A 6 -16.32 3.55 -18.72
N PRO A 7 -15.03 3.16 -18.79
CA PRO A 7 -14.63 1.76 -18.77
C PRO A 7 -15.12 1.03 -17.52
N ARG A 8 -15.41 -0.28 -17.63
CA ARG A 8 -15.78 -1.10 -16.48
C ARG A 8 -14.60 -1.15 -15.49
N GLY A 9 -14.91 -0.98 -14.20
CA GLY A 9 -13.90 -0.97 -13.14
C GLY A 9 -13.31 0.40 -12.82
N THR A 10 -13.69 1.45 -13.56
CA THR A 10 -13.34 2.83 -13.22
C THR A 10 -14.53 3.56 -12.59
N GLN A 11 -14.24 4.63 -11.85
CA GLN A 11 -15.23 5.51 -11.24
C GLN A 11 -14.85 6.97 -11.41
N ASP A 12 -15.88 7.81 -11.56
CA ASP A 12 -15.74 9.25 -11.48
C ASP A 12 -15.95 9.68 -10.03
N ILE A 13 -15.11 10.59 -9.53
CA ILE A 13 -15.26 11.17 -8.20
C ILE A 13 -15.91 12.55 -8.37
N TYR A 14 -17.09 12.73 -7.80
CA TYR A 14 -17.89 13.97 -7.91
C TYR A 14 -17.58 14.92 -6.76
N PRO A 15 -17.92 16.21 -6.85
CA PRO A 15 -17.71 17.17 -5.76
C PRO A 15 -18.20 16.66 -4.40
N SER A 16 -19.39 16.06 -4.34
CA SER A 16 -19.98 15.52 -3.10
C SER A 16 -19.17 14.40 -2.46
N SER A 17 -18.59 13.48 -3.25
CA SER A 17 -17.75 12.39 -2.74
C SER A 17 -16.28 12.80 -2.59
N SER A 18 -15.81 13.80 -3.35
CA SER A 18 -14.41 14.25 -3.34
C SER A 18 -13.98 14.91 -2.03
N LEU A 19 -14.91 15.45 -1.24
CA LEU A 19 -14.62 16.12 0.03
C LEU A 19 -13.96 15.16 1.02
N LEU A 20 -14.47 13.93 1.10
CA LEU A 20 -13.90 12.92 1.98
C LEU A 20 -12.51 12.48 1.50
N TYR A 21 -12.31 12.31 0.19
CA TYR A 21 -10.97 12.06 -0.39
C TYR A 21 -9.98 13.16 0.01
N GLN A 22 -10.35 14.43 -0.18
CA GLN A 22 -9.50 15.58 0.15
C GLN A 22 -9.20 15.63 1.65
N LYS A 23 -10.20 15.40 2.50
CA LYS A 23 -10.03 15.41 3.95
C LYS A 23 -9.05 14.34 4.43
N ILE A 24 -9.20 13.12 3.92
CA ILE A 24 -8.30 12.00 4.23
C ILE A 24 -6.88 12.33 3.77
N GLN A 25 -6.71 12.83 2.55
CA GLN A 25 -5.40 13.24 2.04
C GLN A 25 -4.77 14.33 2.91
N GLN A 26 -5.53 15.33 3.36
CA GLN A 26 -5.02 16.39 4.24
C GLN A 26 -4.55 15.84 5.59
N ILE A 27 -5.35 14.97 6.23
CA ILE A 27 -5.01 14.35 7.51
C ILE A 27 -3.73 13.53 7.39
N ILE A 28 -3.70 12.61 6.41
CA ILE A 28 -2.55 11.73 6.18
C ILE A 28 -1.32 12.55 5.82
N SER A 29 -1.43 13.52 4.92
CA SER A 29 -0.29 14.36 4.50
C SER A 29 0.28 15.17 5.67
N LYS A 30 -0.58 15.73 6.53
CA LYS A 30 -0.13 16.47 7.73
C LYS A 30 0.59 15.56 8.72
N LEU A 31 0.12 14.34 8.90
CA LEU A 31 0.77 13.36 9.77
C LEU A 31 2.11 12.87 9.18
N LEU A 32 2.17 12.61 7.88
CA LEU A 32 3.39 12.25 7.16
C LEU A 32 4.45 13.36 7.29
N GLN A 33 4.07 14.61 7.04
CA GLN A 33 4.97 15.77 7.19
C GLN A 33 5.51 15.91 8.62
N LYS A 34 4.68 15.69 9.64
CA LYS A 34 5.15 15.68 11.05
C LYS A 34 6.18 14.59 11.34
N ASN A 35 6.16 13.51 10.58
CA ASN A 35 7.11 12.40 10.67
C ASN A 35 8.26 12.54 9.64
N ASN A 36 8.49 13.75 9.11
CA ASN A 36 9.51 14.07 8.11
C ASN A 36 9.37 13.33 6.78
N TYR A 37 8.17 12.81 6.47
CA TYR A 37 7.90 12.31 5.13
C TYR A 37 7.61 13.44 4.16
N GLN A 38 8.09 13.28 2.93
CA GLN A 38 7.89 14.23 1.85
C GLN A 38 7.03 13.64 0.74
N LEU A 39 6.16 14.47 0.17
CA LEU A 39 5.33 14.08 -0.97
C LEU A 39 6.20 14.01 -2.23
N VAL A 40 6.08 12.88 -2.94
CA VAL A 40 6.61 12.75 -4.29
C VAL A 40 5.48 12.48 -5.27
N ILE A 41 5.66 12.98 -6.48
CA ILE A 41 4.77 12.71 -7.61
C ILE A 41 5.63 12.22 -8.75
N PHE A 42 5.37 11.00 -9.18
CA PHE A 42 6.07 10.34 -10.28
C PHE A 42 5.08 9.91 -11.37
N PRO A 43 5.56 9.62 -12.60
CA PRO A 43 4.71 9.31 -13.74
C PRO A 43 3.67 8.21 -13.49
N THR A 44 2.54 8.28 -14.19
CA THR A 44 1.47 7.27 -14.13
C THR A 44 1.86 5.95 -14.79
N PHE A 45 2.81 5.99 -15.73
CA PHE A 45 3.33 4.83 -16.44
C PHE A 45 4.86 4.82 -16.42
N GLU A 46 5.43 3.63 -16.56
CA GLU A 46 6.88 3.38 -16.56
C GLU A 46 7.24 2.46 -17.72
N ASN A 47 8.54 2.25 -17.95
CA ASN A 47 8.99 1.11 -18.76
C ASN A 47 8.49 -0.18 -18.12
N ALA A 48 7.85 -1.06 -18.88
CA ALA A 48 7.27 -2.29 -18.35
C ALA A 48 8.32 -3.19 -17.65
N GLU A 49 9.57 -3.12 -18.11
CA GLU A 49 10.71 -3.83 -17.56
C GLU A 49 10.95 -3.55 -16.07
N LEU A 50 10.64 -2.33 -15.59
CA LEU A 50 10.77 -1.97 -14.18
C LEU A 50 9.99 -2.93 -13.29
N PHE A 51 8.75 -3.25 -13.67
CA PHE A 51 7.87 -4.11 -12.89
C PHE A 51 8.17 -5.59 -13.11
N THR A 52 8.60 -5.98 -14.31
CA THR A 52 9.00 -7.38 -14.53
C THR A 52 10.22 -7.78 -13.72
N ASN A 53 11.17 -6.85 -13.56
CA ASN A 53 12.41 -7.10 -12.83
C ASN A 53 12.22 -7.02 -11.31
N SER A 54 11.34 -6.14 -10.83
CA SER A 54 11.13 -5.91 -9.38
C SER A 54 10.11 -6.85 -8.73
N LEU A 55 9.05 -7.23 -9.45
CA LEU A 55 7.96 -8.01 -8.85
C LEU A 55 8.21 -9.52 -8.86
N GLY A 56 9.20 -9.99 -9.63
CA GLY A 56 9.50 -11.41 -9.82
C GLY A 56 8.62 -12.04 -10.92
N SER A 57 9.25 -12.78 -11.85
CA SER A 57 8.63 -13.29 -13.08
C SER A 57 7.46 -14.28 -12.90
N THR A 58 7.13 -14.64 -11.66
CA THR A 58 6.09 -15.62 -11.29
C THR A 58 4.82 -14.99 -10.73
N THR A 59 4.77 -13.66 -10.57
CA THR A 59 3.60 -13.00 -9.97
C THR A 59 2.43 -12.90 -10.96
N ASP A 60 1.20 -13.14 -10.48
CA ASP A 60 -0.02 -12.96 -11.27
C ASP A 60 -0.17 -11.52 -11.79
N ILE A 61 0.44 -10.55 -11.09
CA ILE A 61 0.43 -9.13 -11.47
C ILE A 61 1.05 -8.92 -12.84
N ILE A 62 2.23 -9.49 -13.09
CA ILE A 62 2.94 -9.35 -14.38
C ILE A 62 2.14 -9.99 -15.52
N HIS A 63 1.56 -11.17 -15.28
CA HIS A 63 0.97 -11.99 -16.34
C HIS A 63 -0.50 -11.69 -16.63
N LYS A 64 -1.26 -11.18 -15.66
CA LYS A 64 -2.73 -11.09 -15.75
C LYS A 64 -3.31 -9.73 -15.39
N GLU A 65 -2.60 -8.89 -14.63
CA GLU A 65 -3.19 -7.69 -14.03
C GLU A 65 -2.55 -6.38 -14.50
N MET A 66 -1.34 -6.42 -15.08
CA MET A 66 -0.63 -5.24 -15.57
C MET A 66 -1.14 -4.79 -16.94
N PHE A 67 -1.52 -3.51 -17.06
CA PHE A 67 -1.89 -2.89 -18.34
C PHE A 67 -0.65 -2.38 -19.08
N THR A 68 -0.23 -3.10 -20.12
CA THR A 68 0.91 -2.72 -20.97
C THR A 68 0.47 -2.15 -22.31
N PHE A 69 1.24 -1.22 -22.86
CA PHE A 69 1.02 -0.62 -24.17
C PHE A 69 2.33 -0.17 -24.81
N SER A 70 2.39 -0.15 -26.15
CA SER A 70 3.53 0.40 -26.88
C SER A 70 3.31 1.88 -27.20
N ASP A 71 4.34 2.69 -27.03
CA ASP A 71 4.31 4.07 -27.49
C ASP A 71 4.52 4.18 -29.02
N ARG A 72 4.48 5.40 -29.55
CA ARG A 72 4.68 5.65 -31.00
C ARG A 72 6.06 5.25 -31.53
N LYS A 73 7.05 5.04 -30.65
CA LYS A 73 8.41 4.60 -31.00
C LYS A 73 8.62 3.10 -30.73
N GLY A 74 7.57 2.37 -30.37
CA GLY A 74 7.62 0.93 -30.11
C GLY A 74 8.17 0.56 -28.73
N ARG A 75 8.37 1.51 -27.81
CA ARG A 75 8.80 1.20 -26.43
C ARG A 75 7.63 0.61 -25.65
N LEU A 76 7.88 -0.48 -24.92
CA LEU A 76 6.87 -1.13 -24.09
C LEU A 76 6.76 -0.44 -22.73
N LEU A 77 5.60 0.14 -22.47
CA LEU A 77 5.26 0.84 -21.23
C LEU A 77 4.18 0.07 -20.47
N ALA A 78 4.08 0.32 -19.16
CA ALA A 78 3.03 -0.20 -18.31
C ALA A 78 2.41 0.93 -17.49
N LEU A 79 1.08 0.95 -17.37
CA LEU A 79 0.44 1.66 -16.26
C LEU A 79 0.92 1.02 -14.96
N ARG A 80 1.31 1.83 -13.99
CA ARG A 80 1.87 1.33 -12.73
C ARG A 80 0.86 0.41 -12.00
N PRO A 81 1.20 -0.86 -11.73
CA PRO A 81 0.36 -1.73 -10.90
C PRO A 81 0.55 -1.45 -9.40
N GLU A 82 1.68 -0.84 -9.03
CA GLU A 82 2.05 -0.47 -7.66
C GLU A 82 3.00 0.75 -7.67
N GLY A 83 3.41 1.26 -6.51
CA GLY A 83 4.15 2.53 -6.40
C GLY A 83 5.61 2.42 -5.94
N THR A 84 5.98 1.37 -5.20
CA THR A 84 7.28 1.22 -4.56
C THR A 84 8.39 1.07 -5.59
N ALA A 85 8.26 0.25 -6.63
CA ALA A 85 9.30 0.13 -7.65
C ALA A 85 9.54 1.46 -8.40
N SER A 86 8.48 2.24 -8.64
CA SER A 86 8.59 3.59 -9.20
C SER A 86 9.32 4.56 -8.27
N VAL A 87 9.04 4.52 -6.96
CA VAL A 87 9.76 5.32 -5.95
C VAL A 87 11.24 4.93 -5.93
N VAL A 88 11.54 3.64 -5.86
CA VAL A 88 12.93 3.14 -5.87
C VAL A 88 13.66 3.59 -7.13
N ARG A 89 13.06 3.40 -8.32
CA ARG A 89 13.61 3.87 -9.59
C ARG A 89 13.91 5.36 -9.55
N MET A 90 12.94 6.18 -9.12
CA MET A 90 13.09 7.63 -9.02
C MET A 90 14.21 8.03 -8.06
N VAL A 91 14.28 7.40 -6.89
CA VAL A 91 15.32 7.67 -5.88
C VAL A 91 16.69 7.28 -6.42
N CYS A 92 16.82 6.13 -7.06
CA CYS A 92 18.08 5.68 -7.67
C CYS A 92 18.53 6.60 -8.81
N GLU A 93 17.62 6.97 -9.71
CA GLU A 93 17.89 7.87 -10.84
C GLU A 93 18.36 9.26 -10.37
N ASN A 94 17.75 9.79 -9.31
CA ASN A 94 18.00 11.15 -8.83
C ASN A 94 18.89 11.22 -7.59
N LYS A 95 19.37 10.08 -7.07
CA LYS A 95 20.21 9.97 -5.86
C LYS A 95 19.58 10.57 -4.60
N LEU A 96 18.28 10.36 -4.41
CA LEU A 96 17.47 10.99 -3.35
C LEU A 96 17.36 10.14 -2.06
N ILE A 97 18.38 9.36 -1.72
CA ILE A 97 18.34 8.39 -0.59
C ILE A 97 18.05 9.08 0.77
N GLN A 98 18.35 10.37 0.87
CA GLN A 98 18.16 11.16 2.09
C GLN A 98 16.77 11.84 2.18
N GLU A 99 15.96 11.76 1.12
CA GLU A 99 14.61 12.33 1.14
C GLU A 99 13.64 11.37 1.84
N GLY A 100 12.74 11.92 2.67
CA GLY A 100 11.74 11.17 3.44
C GLY A 100 10.58 10.63 2.60
N VAL A 101 10.85 10.09 1.41
CA VAL A 101 9.83 9.61 0.49
C VAL A 101 9.22 8.29 0.99
N GLU A 102 10.09 7.42 1.48
CA GLU A 102 9.82 6.19 2.22
C GLU A 102 10.85 6.10 3.37
N LEU A 103 10.75 5.10 4.25
CA LEU A 103 11.83 4.86 5.22
C LEU A 103 12.98 4.15 4.53
N ILE A 104 13.88 4.94 3.93
CA ILE A 104 15.08 4.46 3.25
C ILE A 104 16.26 4.51 4.22
N ASN A 105 17.20 3.58 4.08
CA ASN A 105 18.37 3.43 4.94
C ASN A 105 17.99 3.20 6.43
N ALA A 106 16.84 2.57 6.66
CA ALA A 106 16.28 2.35 7.99
C ALA A 106 16.42 0.89 8.41
N LYS A 107 17.36 0.60 9.32
CA LYS A 107 17.67 -0.76 9.80
C LYS A 107 16.97 -1.11 11.11
N GLY A 108 16.62 -2.38 11.22
CA GLY A 108 16.26 -3.02 12.48
C GLY A 108 14.85 -2.71 12.97
N VAL A 109 14.53 -3.35 14.09
CA VAL A 109 13.18 -3.44 14.66
C VAL A 109 12.59 -2.11 15.12
N VAL A 110 13.42 -1.08 15.32
CA VAL A 110 12.94 0.27 15.67
C VAL A 110 12.27 0.94 14.48
N ALA A 111 12.85 0.83 13.29
CA ALA A 111 12.24 1.37 12.07
C ALA A 111 10.95 0.63 11.73
N ASP A 112 10.92 -0.69 11.92
CA ASP A 112 9.72 -1.53 11.80
C ASP A 112 8.59 -1.01 12.69
N TYR A 113 8.92 -0.73 13.96
CA TYR A 113 7.97 -0.14 14.89
C TYR A 113 7.50 1.25 14.46
N GLN A 114 8.40 2.13 14.02
CA GLN A 114 8.03 3.49 13.59
C GLN A 114 7.03 3.43 12.43
N LEU A 115 7.23 2.51 11.49
CA LEU A 115 6.29 2.30 10.38
C LEU A 115 4.91 1.83 10.89
N LEU A 116 4.87 0.81 11.76
CA LEU A 116 3.61 0.32 12.33
C LEU A 116 2.90 1.40 13.16
N LYS A 117 3.66 2.16 13.96
CA LYS A 117 3.16 3.27 14.77
C LYS A 117 2.58 4.39 13.91
N LEU A 118 3.22 4.72 12.79
CA LEU A 118 2.71 5.69 11.84
C LEU A 118 1.36 5.26 11.28
N VAL A 119 1.18 3.98 10.96
CA VAL A 119 -0.12 3.43 10.52
C VAL A 119 -1.17 3.52 11.63
N VAL A 120 -0.81 3.19 12.87
CA VAL A 120 -1.70 3.35 14.04
C VAL A 120 -2.13 4.82 14.20
N ASP A 121 -1.19 5.75 14.06
CA ASP A 121 -1.48 7.18 14.17
C ASP A 121 -2.41 7.65 13.05
N ILE A 122 -2.23 7.15 11.82
CA ILE A 122 -3.16 7.41 10.72
C ILE A 122 -4.58 6.96 11.10
N PHE A 123 -4.72 5.76 11.65
CA PHE A 123 -6.02 5.24 12.06
C PHE A 123 -6.68 6.10 13.14
N TYR A 124 -5.94 6.45 14.20
CA TYR A 124 -6.48 7.28 15.26
C TYR A 124 -6.84 8.70 14.79
N GLU A 125 -6.03 9.32 13.92
CA GLU A 125 -6.35 10.63 13.33
C GLU A 125 -7.59 10.58 12.41
N LEU A 126 -7.88 9.41 11.82
CA LEU A 126 -9.11 9.16 11.06
C LEU A 126 -10.30 8.74 11.94
N GLY A 127 -10.11 8.63 13.27
CA GLY A 127 -11.13 8.19 14.22
C GLY A 127 -11.37 6.68 14.25
N ILE A 128 -10.49 5.90 13.62
CA ILE A 128 -10.56 4.44 13.56
C ILE A 128 -9.88 3.87 14.81
N THR A 129 -10.65 3.16 15.62
CA THR A 129 -10.18 2.56 16.89
C THR A 129 -10.17 1.04 16.87
N GLU A 130 -11.03 0.44 16.04
CA GLU A 130 -11.15 -1.00 15.86
C GLU A 130 -10.40 -1.44 14.60
N PHE A 131 -9.21 -2.00 14.80
CA PHE A 131 -8.38 -2.56 13.75
C PHE A 131 -7.56 -3.73 14.30
N THR A 132 -7.02 -4.57 13.42
CA THR A 132 -6.08 -5.62 13.81
C THR A 132 -4.93 -5.64 12.81
N PHE A 133 -3.70 -5.69 13.34
CA PHE A 133 -2.54 -5.98 12.51
C PHE A 133 -2.31 -7.49 12.41
N SER A 134 -2.21 -8.01 11.19
CA SER A 134 -1.62 -9.32 10.92
C SER A 134 -0.15 -9.13 10.57
N LEU A 135 0.75 -9.82 11.27
CA LEU A 135 2.20 -9.63 11.15
C LEU A 135 2.89 -10.96 10.84
N ASN A 136 3.96 -10.90 10.02
CA ASN A 136 4.91 -11.98 9.78
C ASN A 136 6.33 -11.41 9.62
N TYR A 137 7.37 -12.19 9.89
CA TYR A 137 8.77 -11.87 9.60
C TYR A 137 9.42 -12.94 8.74
N LEU A 138 9.74 -12.59 7.49
CA LEU A 138 10.24 -13.51 6.47
C LEU A 138 11.74 -13.84 6.58
N GLY A 139 12.53 -13.21 7.47
CA GLY A 139 13.98 -13.45 7.60
C GLY A 139 14.85 -12.88 6.46
N ASP A 140 16.17 -13.13 6.52
CA ASP A 140 17.14 -12.87 5.43
C ASP A 140 17.27 -14.08 4.48
N ASN A 141 17.98 -13.96 3.35
CA ASN A 141 18.02 -15.03 2.33
C ASN A 141 18.62 -16.34 2.85
N GLU A 142 19.64 -16.29 3.70
CA GLU A 142 20.28 -17.48 4.28
C GLU A 142 19.36 -18.16 5.30
N THR A 143 18.73 -17.37 6.18
CA THR A 143 17.73 -17.85 7.15
C THR A 143 16.50 -18.40 6.44
N LYS A 144 16.07 -17.77 5.34
CA LYS A 144 14.97 -18.24 4.49
C LYS A 144 15.27 -19.62 3.92
N GLU A 145 16.47 -19.86 3.37
CA GLU A 145 16.81 -21.15 2.78
C GLU A 145 16.99 -22.25 3.83
N ASN A 146 17.66 -21.96 4.95
CA ASN A 146 17.81 -22.92 6.04
C ASN A 146 16.45 -23.29 6.65
N TYR A 147 15.58 -22.31 6.90
CA TYR A 147 14.25 -22.55 7.45
C TYR A 147 13.33 -23.27 6.46
N LYS A 148 13.40 -22.96 5.15
CA LYS A 148 12.69 -23.74 4.12
C LYS A 148 13.08 -25.21 4.15
N SER A 149 14.37 -25.51 4.28
CA SER A 149 14.88 -26.88 4.35
C SER A 149 14.33 -27.61 5.58
N GLU A 150 14.46 -27.02 6.77
CA GLU A 150 13.99 -27.64 8.02
C GLU A 150 12.47 -27.81 8.06
N LEU A 151 11.72 -26.83 7.55
CA LEU A 151 10.26 -26.87 7.47
C LEU A 151 9.77 -27.97 6.53
N LYS A 152 10.45 -28.18 5.39
CA LYS A 152 10.17 -29.31 4.52
C LYS A 152 10.40 -30.64 5.23
N SER A 153 11.56 -30.79 5.87
CA SER A 153 11.88 -32.00 6.64
C SER A 153 10.90 -32.26 7.78
N PHE A 154 10.42 -31.22 8.45
CA PHE A 154 9.42 -31.33 9.52
C PHE A 154 8.06 -31.80 9.01
N ILE A 155 7.57 -31.26 7.88
CA ILE A 155 6.30 -31.64 7.26
C ILE A 155 6.34 -33.09 6.78
N GLU A 156 7.44 -33.49 6.13
CA GLU A 156 7.66 -34.86 5.67
C GLU A 156 7.74 -35.85 6.83
N ALA A 157 8.44 -35.49 7.91
CA ALA A 157 8.57 -36.35 9.10
C ALA A 157 7.28 -36.51 9.90
N LYS A 158 6.29 -35.63 9.71
CA LYS A 158 5.02 -35.63 10.45
C LYS A 158 3.81 -36.07 9.63
N ASP A 159 4.00 -36.42 8.36
CA ASP A 159 2.95 -36.89 7.43
C ASP A 159 1.71 -35.96 7.41
N ILE A 160 1.96 -34.66 7.34
CA ILE A 160 0.91 -33.64 7.40
C ILE A 160 0.20 -33.58 6.04
N ASP A 161 -1.09 -33.93 6.00
CA ASP A 161 -1.91 -33.84 4.79
C ASP A 161 -2.21 -32.37 4.44
N LEU A 162 -1.52 -31.86 3.42
CA LEU A 162 -1.65 -30.48 2.96
C LEU A 162 -2.80 -30.36 1.94
N CYS A 163 -3.68 -29.38 2.12
CA CYS A 163 -4.70 -29.08 1.12
C CYS A 163 -4.07 -28.62 -0.21
N LYS A 164 -4.84 -28.63 -1.31
CA LYS A 164 -4.33 -28.30 -2.66
C LYS A 164 -3.56 -26.96 -2.73
N ASN A 165 -4.00 -25.94 -1.99
CA ASN A 165 -3.29 -24.66 -1.90
C ASN A 165 -1.99 -24.75 -1.10
N CYS A 166 -1.96 -25.55 -0.03
CA CYS A 166 -0.77 -25.76 0.79
C CYS A 166 0.26 -26.67 0.10
N GLN A 167 -0.17 -27.61 -0.75
CA GLN A 167 0.73 -28.38 -1.62
C GLN A 167 1.45 -27.49 -2.63
N ALA A 168 0.73 -26.54 -3.25
CA ALA A 168 1.36 -25.56 -4.13
C ALA A 168 2.33 -24.64 -3.36
N ARG A 169 1.99 -24.27 -2.12
CA ARG A 169 2.85 -23.45 -1.25
C ARG A 169 4.08 -24.23 -0.77
N TYR A 170 3.97 -25.52 -0.48
CA TYR A 170 5.10 -26.40 -0.15
C TYR A 170 6.15 -26.47 -1.27
N GLN A 171 5.69 -26.58 -2.52
CA GLN A 171 6.58 -26.65 -3.66
C GLN A 171 7.23 -25.29 -3.98
N ASN A 172 6.49 -24.18 -3.83
CA ASN A 172 6.93 -22.86 -4.28
C ASN A 172 7.55 -21.99 -3.17
N ASN A 173 6.97 -21.93 -1.98
CA ASN A 173 7.49 -21.16 -0.84
C ASN A 173 7.00 -21.73 0.52
N PRO A 174 7.75 -22.70 1.10
CA PRO A 174 7.40 -23.40 2.33
C PRO A 174 7.21 -22.51 3.56
N LEU A 175 7.85 -21.32 3.59
CA LEU A 175 7.87 -20.42 4.75
C LEU A 175 6.48 -19.97 5.22
N ARG A 176 5.46 -20.10 4.37
CA ARG A 176 4.04 -19.78 4.62
C ARG A 176 3.37 -20.62 5.73
N ILE A 177 4.13 -21.35 6.54
CA ILE A 177 3.61 -22.36 7.47
C ILE A 177 3.89 -22.01 8.92
N LEU A 178 4.91 -21.22 9.29
CA LEU A 178 5.32 -21.01 10.70
C LEU A 178 6.13 -19.70 10.93
N ASP A 179 5.81 -18.83 11.91
CA ASP A 179 6.59 -17.61 12.27
C ASP A 179 7.14 -17.53 13.72
N CYS A 180 7.64 -16.33 14.08
CA CYS A 180 8.94 -16.02 14.66
C CYS A 180 8.99 -14.68 15.46
N SER A 181 10.15 -14.46 16.10
CA SER A 181 10.72 -13.50 17.07
C SER A 181 10.39 -11.98 17.16
N ILE A 182 9.51 -11.37 16.35
CA ILE A 182 9.03 -9.97 16.59
C ILE A 182 8.31 -9.83 17.97
N TYR A 183 7.92 -10.98 18.54
CA TYR A 183 7.10 -11.13 19.75
C TYR A 183 7.62 -10.36 20.97
N GLN A 184 8.94 -10.22 21.11
CA GLN A 184 9.57 -9.54 22.24
C GLN A 184 9.37 -8.01 22.19
N LEU A 185 9.31 -7.40 21.00
CA LEU A 185 9.12 -5.96 20.85
C LEU A 185 7.63 -5.59 21.00
N LEU A 186 6.75 -6.37 20.37
CA LEU A 186 5.31 -6.07 20.36
C LEU A 186 4.63 -6.21 21.72
N LYS A 187 5.18 -7.01 22.63
CA LYS A 187 4.73 -7.08 24.03
C LYS A 187 4.75 -5.73 24.75
N LYS A 188 5.57 -4.78 24.30
CA LYS A 188 5.69 -3.45 24.89
C LYS A 188 4.70 -2.44 24.30
N PHE A 189 3.95 -2.81 23.26
CA PHE A 189 3.03 -1.89 22.57
C PHE A 189 1.57 -2.21 22.88
N ASN A 190 0.77 -1.15 22.92
CA ASN A 190 -0.63 -1.20 23.34
C ASN A 190 -1.58 -1.07 22.13
N PHE A 191 -1.35 -1.84 21.07
CA PHE A 191 -2.25 -1.92 19.92
C PHE A 191 -2.56 -3.39 19.57
N PRO A 192 -3.75 -3.68 19.02
CA PRO A 192 -4.17 -5.03 18.66
C PRO A 192 -3.37 -5.59 17.46
N TYR A 193 -2.77 -6.77 17.65
CA TYR A 193 -2.08 -7.52 16.59
C TYR A 193 -2.24 -9.03 16.76
N THR A 194 -2.08 -9.74 15.66
CA THR A 194 -2.02 -11.19 15.55
C THR A 194 -0.82 -11.57 14.70
N TYR A 195 -0.12 -12.63 15.08
CA TYR A 195 0.83 -13.26 14.18
C TYR A 195 0.09 -14.15 13.21
N ASP A 196 0.31 -13.94 11.91
CA ASP A 196 -0.26 -14.77 10.87
C ASP A 196 0.87 -15.39 10.07
N TYR A 197 1.13 -16.66 10.38
CA TYR A 197 2.23 -17.39 9.80
C TYR A 197 2.05 -17.73 8.31
N SER A 198 0.83 -17.58 7.84
CA SER A 198 0.47 -17.71 6.44
C SER A 198 0.56 -16.40 5.68
N LEU A 199 0.76 -15.26 6.37
CA LEU A 199 0.83 -13.95 5.77
C LEU A 199 2.10 -13.82 4.94
N VAL A 200 1.87 -13.73 3.63
CA VAL A 200 2.87 -13.40 2.63
C VAL A 200 2.31 -12.35 1.71
N ARG A 201 3.19 -11.59 1.08
CA ARG A 201 2.81 -10.53 0.16
C ARG A 201 2.89 -11.03 -1.29
N GLY A 202 2.06 -10.45 -2.15
CA GLY A 202 1.99 -10.82 -3.58
C GLY A 202 3.12 -10.27 -4.44
N LEU A 203 4.13 -9.65 -3.84
CA LEU A 203 5.29 -9.05 -4.49
C LEU A 203 6.54 -9.72 -3.92
N ASP A 204 7.43 -10.22 -4.77
CA ASP A 204 8.53 -11.08 -4.32
C ASP A 204 9.68 -10.30 -3.65
N TYR A 205 9.70 -8.96 -3.79
CA TYR A 205 10.74 -8.09 -3.24
C TYR A 205 10.75 -7.97 -1.70
N TYR A 206 9.75 -8.50 -0.99
CA TYR A 206 9.66 -8.34 0.46
C TYR A 206 10.72 -9.17 1.22
N THR A 207 11.35 -8.51 2.19
CA THR A 207 12.36 -9.05 3.11
C THR A 207 11.93 -8.80 4.55
N GLY A 208 12.32 -9.61 5.55
CA GLY A 208 12.04 -9.27 6.95
C GLY A 208 10.55 -9.05 7.28
N LEU A 209 10.20 -7.95 7.97
CA LEU A 209 8.83 -7.66 8.40
C LEU A 209 7.88 -7.53 7.20
N VAL A 210 6.74 -8.20 7.28
CA VAL A 210 5.55 -7.92 6.46
C VAL A 210 4.32 -7.80 7.35
N PHE A 211 3.37 -6.97 6.94
CA PHE A 211 2.15 -6.76 7.69
C PHE A 211 0.96 -6.38 6.83
N GLU A 212 -0.22 -6.65 7.38
CA GLU A 212 -1.51 -6.15 6.90
C GLU A 212 -2.27 -5.54 8.06
N ALA A 213 -3.03 -4.49 7.77
CA ALA A 213 -3.97 -3.92 8.72
C ALA A 213 -5.38 -4.08 8.19
N SER A 214 -6.24 -4.70 9.00
CA SER A 214 -7.64 -4.99 8.67
C SER A 214 -8.57 -4.24 9.60
N LEU A 215 -9.72 -3.81 9.06
CA LEU A 215 -10.79 -3.15 9.81
C LEU A 215 -12.00 -4.09 9.88
N GLY A 216 -12.24 -4.70 11.05
CA GLY A 216 -13.28 -5.72 11.24
C GLY A 216 -13.02 -7.02 10.45
N GLU A 217 -14.09 -7.71 10.03
CA GLU A 217 -14.01 -8.99 9.28
C GLU A 217 -13.65 -8.84 7.79
N ASN A 218 -13.32 -7.63 7.33
CA ASN A 218 -13.06 -7.35 5.92
C ASN A 218 -11.60 -7.60 5.51
N LYS A 219 -11.40 -7.75 4.19
CA LYS A 219 -10.09 -7.79 3.52
C LYS A 219 -9.17 -6.68 4.01
N ALA A 220 -7.86 -6.95 4.02
CA ALA A 220 -6.82 -5.98 4.37
C ALA A 220 -7.03 -4.62 3.71
N LEU A 221 -7.01 -3.57 4.53
CA LEU A 221 -7.12 -2.18 4.10
C LEU A 221 -5.77 -1.67 3.58
N LEU A 222 -4.73 -1.99 4.33
CA LEU A 222 -3.36 -1.60 4.08
C LEU A 222 -2.48 -2.84 4.16
N GLY A 223 -1.38 -2.81 3.42
CA GLY A 223 -0.28 -3.73 3.64
C GLY A 223 1.06 -3.03 3.44
N GLY A 224 2.09 -3.59 4.05
CA GLY A 224 3.44 -3.06 3.99
C GLY A 224 4.46 -4.05 4.48
N GLY A 225 5.70 -3.57 4.59
CA GLY A 225 6.83 -4.38 5.01
C GLY A 225 8.16 -3.83 4.52
N ARG A 226 9.20 -4.60 4.78
CA ARG A 226 10.58 -4.36 4.37
C ARG A 226 10.86 -4.91 2.97
N TYR A 227 11.77 -4.26 2.25
CA TYR A 227 12.22 -4.64 0.91
C TYR A 227 13.68 -4.22 0.72
N ASP A 228 14.53 -4.71 1.61
CA ASP A 228 15.90 -4.24 1.82
C ASP A 228 16.84 -4.49 0.63
N LYS A 229 16.43 -5.31 -0.35
CA LYS A 229 17.21 -5.63 -1.55
C LYS A 229 16.71 -4.96 -2.83
N LEU A 230 15.55 -4.31 -2.78
CA LEU A 230 14.94 -3.73 -3.97
C LEU A 230 15.76 -2.58 -4.58
N TYR A 231 16.39 -1.75 -3.74
CA TYR A 231 17.29 -0.69 -4.21
C TYR A 231 18.54 -1.23 -4.91
N GLN A 232 19.07 -2.35 -4.44
CA GLN A 232 20.21 -3.03 -5.05
C GLN A 232 19.81 -3.62 -6.41
N GLU A 233 18.62 -4.23 -6.49
CA GLU A 233 18.11 -4.86 -7.71
C GLU A 233 17.77 -3.86 -8.82
N ILE A 234 17.21 -2.69 -8.48
CA ILE A 234 16.78 -1.68 -9.46
C ILE A 234 17.89 -0.70 -9.82
N GLY A 235 18.71 -0.29 -8.84
CA GLY A 235 19.61 0.85 -9.00
C GLY A 235 21.04 0.65 -8.51
N ASP A 236 21.42 -0.56 -8.10
CA ASP A 236 22.76 -0.90 -7.59
C ASP A 236 23.14 -0.11 -6.32
N ILE A 237 22.17 0.05 -5.41
CA ILE A 237 22.34 0.75 -4.13
C ILE A 237 21.92 -0.17 -2.98
N ASP A 238 22.86 -0.64 -2.16
CA ASP A 238 22.57 -1.48 -0.99
C ASP A 238 22.07 -0.64 0.19
N VAL A 239 20.78 -0.33 0.19
CA VAL A 239 20.10 0.34 1.30
C VAL A 239 18.84 -0.42 1.72
N PRO A 240 18.66 -0.68 3.03
CA PRO A 240 17.45 -1.26 3.55
C PRO A 240 16.29 -0.26 3.49
N ALA A 241 15.09 -0.75 3.24
CA ALA A 241 13.92 0.10 3.07
C ALA A 241 12.64 -0.60 3.53
N LEU A 242 11.67 0.20 3.97
CA LEU A 242 10.36 -0.26 4.36
C LEU A 242 9.30 0.80 4.11
N GLY A 243 8.07 0.33 3.89
CA GLY A 243 6.95 1.18 3.50
C GLY A 243 5.62 0.45 3.61
N PHE A 244 4.54 1.18 3.31
CA PHE A 244 3.19 0.65 3.25
C PHE A 244 2.38 1.34 2.15
N ALA A 245 1.28 0.72 1.75
CA ALA A 245 0.29 1.32 0.87
C ALA A 245 -1.12 1.17 1.45
N ILE A 246 -1.93 2.23 1.37
CA ILE A 246 -3.33 2.25 1.78
C ILE A 246 -4.22 2.16 0.56
N GLY A 247 -5.19 1.23 0.56
CA GLY A 247 -6.28 1.25 -0.40
C GLY A 247 -7.28 2.37 -0.10
N ILE A 248 -7.12 3.55 -0.71
CA ILE A 248 -7.94 4.74 -0.42
C ILE A 248 -9.44 4.48 -0.63
N ASP A 249 -9.83 3.80 -1.71
CA ASP A 249 -11.25 3.50 -1.96
C ASP A 249 -11.85 2.61 -0.86
N ARG A 250 -11.08 1.64 -0.35
CA ARG A 250 -11.49 0.76 0.75
C ARG A 250 -11.61 1.53 2.06
N LEU A 251 -10.69 2.46 2.29
CA LEU A 251 -10.70 3.32 3.48
C LEU A 251 -11.94 4.21 3.49
N ILE A 252 -12.25 4.81 2.34
CA ILE A 252 -13.42 5.67 2.17
C ILE A 252 -14.71 4.89 2.41
N ASN A 253 -14.85 3.73 1.76
CA ASN A 253 -16.01 2.87 1.97
C ASN A 253 -16.17 2.47 3.45
N TYR A 254 -15.07 2.17 4.15
CA TYR A 254 -15.12 1.90 5.59
C TYR A 254 -15.58 3.12 6.40
N LEU A 255 -15.01 4.30 6.14
CA LEU A 255 -15.36 5.52 6.87
C LEU A 255 -16.82 5.92 6.65
N GLU A 256 -17.35 5.70 5.45
CA GLU A 256 -18.76 5.93 5.14
C GLU A 256 -19.68 4.93 5.86
N THR A 257 -19.39 3.62 5.76
CA THR A 257 -20.22 2.57 6.35
C THR A 257 -20.18 2.53 7.88
N SER A 258 -19.07 2.96 8.49
CA SER A 258 -18.93 3.09 9.96
C SER A 258 -19.52 4.39 10.51
N GLY A 259 -19.95 5.32 9.66
CA GLY A 259 -20.44 6.65 10.07
C GLY A 259 -19.35 7.61 10.55
N LEU A 260 -18.07 7.26 10.40
CA LEU A 260 -16.94 8.13 10.75
C LEU A 260 -16.78 9.29 9.76
N SER A 261 -17.23 9.13 8.51
CA SER A 261 -17.17 10.18 7.48
C SER A 261 -17.86 11.47 7.91
N SER A 262 -19.01 11.39 8.58
CA SER A 262 -19.75 12.56 9.05
C SER A 262 -18.91 13.38 10.04
N LYS A 263 -18.25 12.72 11.00
CA LYS A 263 -17.37 13.37 11.99
C LYS A 263 -16.18 14.05 11.31
N LEU A 264 -15.59 13.40 10.31
CA LEU A 264 -14.47 13.97 9.54
C LEU A 264 -14.89 15.21 8.73
N LEU A 265 -16.15 15.27 8.31
CA LEU A 265 -16.71 16.33 7.48
C LEU A 265 -17.51 17.40 8.25
N GLU A 266 -17.67 17.30 9.57
CA GLU A 266 -18.51 18.19 10.40
C GLU A 266 -18.22 19.70 10.20
N ASN A 267 -17.00 20.06 9.79
CA ASN A 267 -16.57 21.44 9.54
C ASN A 267 -16.09 21.68 8.09
N PHE A 268 -16.42 20.78 7.17
CA PHE A 268 -15.94 20.87 5.78
C PHE A 268 -17.02 21.53 4.91
N ASN A 269 -16.72 22.73 4.40
CA ASN A 269 -17.56 23.47 3.44
C ASN A 269 -19.01 23.72 3.88
N LYS A 270 -19.21 24.46 4.97
CA LYS A 270 -20.39 25.33 4.99
C LYS A 270 -20.11 26.49 4.05
N ILE A 271 -21.00 26.70 3.08
CA ILE A 271 -21.00 27.95 2.32
C ILE A 271 -21.41 29.03 3.34
N ASP A 272 -20.45 29.85 3.75
CA ASP A 272 -20.69 30.91 4.72
C ASP A 272 -21.63 31.99 4.15
N VAL A 273 -21.49 32.25 2.84
CA VAL A 273 -22.28 33.24 2.11
C VAL A 273 -22.60 32.71 0.72
N PHE A 274 -23.89 32.68 0.37
CA PHE A 274 -24.36 32.44 -1.00
C PHE A 274 -25.00 33.73 -1.52
N PHE A 275 -24.38 34.36 -2.51
CA PHE A 275 -24.95 35.54 -3.16
C PHE A 275 -26.03 35.11 -4.16
N PHE A 276 -27.26 35.57 -3.93
CA PHE A 276 -28.34 35.47 -4.91
C PHE A 276 -28.63 36.87 -5.45
N LEU A 277 -28.45 37.05 -6.76
CA LEU A 277 -28.83 38.28 -7.45
C LEU A 277 -30.19 38.06 -8.12
N SER A 278 -31.25 38.67 -7.56
CA SER A 278 -32.49 38.83 -8.31
C SER A 278 -32.33 40.03 -9.23
N VAL A 279 -32.28 39.80 -10.55
CA VAL A 279 -32.45 40.89 -11.51
C VAL A 279 -33.94 41.23 -11.52
N PRO A 280 -34.36 42.48 -11.23
CA PRO A 280 -35.73 42.90 -11.50
C PRO A 280 -36.02 42.74 -13.00
N GLU A 281 -37.27 42.48 -13.38
CA GLU A 281 -37.78 42.19 -14.74
C GLU A 281 -37.50 43.22 -15.86
N PHE A 282 -36.45 44.05 -15.79
CA PHE A 282 -36.19 45.12 -16.76
C PHE A 282 -34.71 45.28 -17.11
N TYR A 283 -34.18 44.36 -17.90
CA TYR A 283 -33.02 44.62 -18.79
C TYR A 283 -33.17 43.79 -20.07
N PRO A 284 -34.02 44.22 -21.03
CA PRO A 284 -34.11 43.57 -22.34
C PRO A 284 -32.82 43.70 -23.17
N ASP A 285 -31.91 44.64 -22.85
CA ASP A 285 -30.77 44.98 -23.72
C ASP A 285 -29.42 44.37 -23.28
N VAL A 286 -29.40 43.42 -22.34
CA VAL A 286 -28.15 42.76 -21.87
C VAL A 286 -27.99 41.33 -22.43
N LEU A 287 -28.87 40.90 -23.34
CA LEU A 287 -28.82 39.59 -23.97
C LEU A 287 -28.84 39.63 -25.52
N ASP A 288 -28.37 40.72 -26.12
CA ASP A 288 -28.01 40.78 -27.54
C ASP A 288 -26.48 40.84 -27.75
#